data_AF-A0A453QKD7-F1
#
_entry.id   AF-A0A453QKD7-F1
#
_cell.length_a   1.000
_cell.length_b   1.000
_cell.length_c   1.000
_cell.angle_alpha   90.00
_cell.angle_beta   90.00
_cell.angle_gamma   90.00
#
_symmetry.space_group_name_H-M   'P 1'
#
loop_
_entity.id
_entity.type
_entity.pdbx_description
1 polymer ?
#
loop_
_entity_poly.entity_id
_entity_poly.type
_entity_poly.pdbx_seq_one_letter_code
_entity_poly.pdbx_strand_id
1 'polypeptide(L)'
;DRKGNPPGIIRTFVSDPIPELFKVMIKRLVRWRILPTDCVPDSCIVNMYDPGDCIPPHIDSHDFVRPFCTVSFLSECDILFGSSLKIAGPGEFTGSFAIPLPVGSVLVINGNGADVAKHCVPAVPSKRL
;
A
#
# COMPACT_ATOMS: atom_id res chain seq x y z
N ASP A 1 -15.12 13.23 5.33
CA ASP A 1 -14.33 14.49 5.21
C ASP A 1 -14.95 15.58 6.10
N ARG A 2 -14.50 16.84 6.06
CA ARG A 2 -15.14 17.96 6.80
C ARG A 2 -16.60 18.24 6.37
N LYS A 3 -17.07 17.61 5.31
CA LYS A 3 -18.43 17.72 4.76
C LYS A 3 -19.32 16.53 5.14
N GLY A 4 -18.83 15.60 5.97
CA GLY A 4 -19.58 14.42 6.40
C GLY A 4 -19.67 13.31 5.35
N ASN A 5 -18.92 13.39 4.25
CA ASN A 5 -18.89 12.31 3.27
C ASN A 5 -18.28 11.04 3.89
N PRO A 6 -18.86 9.86 3.61
CA PRO A 6 -18.31 8.59 4.07
C PRO A 6 -16.90 8.40 3.49
N PRO A 7 -15.99 7.73 4.21
CA PRO A 7 -14.70 7.35 3.65
C PRO A 7 -14.92 6.42 2.45
N GLY A 8 -14.08 6.53 1.43
CA GLY A 8 -14.13 5.67 0.26
C GLY A 8 -13.80 6.38 -1.06
N ILE A 9 -13.93 5.64 -2.15
CA ILE A 9 -13.68 6.13 -3.51
C ILE A 9 -14.75 7.16 -3.89
N ILE A 10 -14.32 8.34 -4.31
CA ILE A 10 -15.19 9.36 -4.89
C ILE A 10 -15.57 8.94 -6.31
N ARG A 11 -16.77 8.35 -6.46
CA ARG A 11 -17.24 7.78 -7.74
C ARG A 11 -17.48 8.80 -8.87
N THR A 12 -17.43 10.09 -8.56
CA THR A 12 -17.61 11.17 -9.55
C THR A 12 -16.32 11.61 -10.21
N PHE A 13 -15.17 11.11 -9.75
CA PHE A 13 -13.87 11.43 -10.32
C PHE A 13 -13.36 10.24 -11.14
N VAL A 14 -12.92 10.49 -12.37
CA VAL A 14 -12.31 9.49 -13.25
C VAL A 14 -10.81 9.70 -13.23
N SER A 15 -10.07 8.68 -12.77
CA SER A 15 -8.61 8.67 -12.82
C SER A 15 -8.10 8.40 -14.24
N ASP A 16 -6.88 8.84 -14.52
CA ASP A 16 -6.18 8.51 -15.76
C ASP A 16 -6.02 6.99 -15.93
N PRO A 17 -5.96 6.49 -17.18
CA PRO A 17 -5.75 5.08 -17.44
C PRO A 17 -4.37 4.62 -16.92
N ILE A 18 -4.28 3.37 -16.45
CA ILE A 18 -3.01 2.78 -16.02
C ILE A 18 -1.96 2.89 -17.15
N PRO A 19 -0.79 3.50 -16.89
CA PRO A 19 0.31 3.58 -17.84
C PRO A 19 0.75 2.20 -18.37
N GLU A 20 1.18 2.13 -19.63
CA GLU A 20 1.52 0.85 -20.27
C GLU A 20 2.64 0.09 -19.54
N LEU A 21 3.63 0.82 -18.99
CA LEU A 21 4.69 0.23 -18.18
C LEU A 21 4.13 -0.57 -16.99
N PHE A 22 3.14 -0.04 -16.28
CA PHE A 22 2.52 -0.72 -15.15
C PHE A 22 1.65 -1.90 -15.60
N LYS A 23 0.97 -1.79 -16.76
CA LYS A 23 0.25 -2.93 -17.35
C LYS A 23 1.20 -4.09 -17.67
N VAL A 24 2.41 -3.82 -18.16
CA VAL A 24 3.44 -4.85 -18.38
C VAL A 24 3.87 -5.50 -17.06
N MET A 25 4.06 -4.71 -16.00
CA MET A 25 4.37 -5.24 -14.68
C MET A 25 3.25 -6.11 -14.12
N ILE A 26 2.00 -5.65 -14.19
CA ILE A 26 0.82 -6.41 -13.75
C ILE A 26 0.75 -7.76 -14.49
N LYS A 27 0.88 -7.74 -15.83
CA LYS A 27 0.91 -8.98 -16.64
C LYS A 27 2.01 -9.94 -16.16
N ARG A 28 3.18 -9.43 -15.78
CA ARG A 28 4.28 -10.24 -15.26
C ARG A 28 3.96 -10.83 -13.89
N LEU A 29 3.40 -10.05 -12.96
CA LEU A 29 2.99 -10.53 -11.63
C LEU A 29 1.93 -11.64 -11.70
N VAL A 30 0.96 -11.49 -12.60
CA VAL A 30 -0.08 -12.51 -12.85
C VAL A 30 0.52 -13.76 -13.50
N ARG A 31 1.38 -13.60 -14.52
CA ARG A 31 2.08 -14.72 -15.18
C ARG A 31 2.93 -15.52 -14.19
N TRP A 32 3.56 -14.85 -13.24
CA TRP A 32 4.36 -15.48 -12.19
C TRP A 32 3.53 -16.04 -11.02
N ARG A 33 2.19 -15.96 -11.09
CA ARG A 33 1.28 -16.43 -10.04
C ARG A 33 1.48 -15.74 -8.68
N ILE A 34 2.07 -14.55 -8.68
CA ILE A 34 2.12 -13.67 -7.49
C ILE A 34 0.75 -13.08 -7.24
N LEU A 35 0.08 -12.62 -8.32
CA LEU A 35 -1.32 -12.23 -8.30
C LEU A 35 -2.18 -13.31 -8.94
N PRO A 36 -3.41 -13.52 -8.41
CA PRO A 36 -4.30 -14.54 -8.94
C PRO A 36 -4.87 -14.08 -10.30
N THR A 37 -5.16 -15.05 -11.17
CA THR A 37 -5.58 -14.78 -12.56
C THR A 37 -7.02 -14.27 -12.67
N ASP A 38 -7.83 -14.45 -11.64
CA ASP A 38 -9.22 -14.03 -11.51
C ASP A 38 -9.37 -12.67 -10.80
N CYS A 39 -8.29 -12.08 -10.27
CA CYS A 39 -8.27 -10.75 -9.67
C CYS A 39 -7.08 -9.94 -10.21
N VAL A 40 -7.14 -9.60 -11.50
CA VAL A 40 -6.14 -8.76 -12.17
C VAL A 40 -6.40 -7.29 -11.84
N PRO A 41 -5.41 -6.53 -11.33
CA PRO A 41 -5.60 -5.14 -10.96
C PRO A 41 -6.09 -4.26 -12.12
N ASP A 42 -7.14 -3.48 -11.85
CA ASP A 42 -7.70 -2.43 -12.70
C ASP A 42 -7.41 -1.02 -12.18
N SER A 43 -6.80 -0.93 -10.99
CA SER A 43 -6.35 0.30 -10.34
C SER A 43 -4.87 0.20 -9.93
N CYS A 44 -4.16 1.32 -9.97
CA CYS A 44 -2.76 1.43 -9.55
C CYS A 44 -2.52 2.79 -8.89
N ILE A 45 -1.90 2.78 -7.70
CA ILE A 45 -1.53 3.98 -6.96
C ILE A 45 -0.01 4.01 -6.86
N VAL A 46 0.59 5.15 -7.21
CA VAL A 46 2.01 5.40 -7.01
C VAL A 46 2.15 6.31 -5.79
N ASN A 47 2.68 5.77 -4.70
CA ASN A 47 3.00 6.57 -3.52
C ASN A 47 4.41 7.14 -3.69
N MET A 48 4.57 8.44 -3.49
CA MET A 48 5.87 9.10 -3.59
C MET A 48 6.23 9.67 -2.23
N TYR A 49 7.43 9.33 -1.75
CA TYR A 49 7.91 9.76 -0.44
C TYR A 49 9.24 10.47 -0.56
N ASP A 50 9.35 11.62 0.09
CA ASP A 50 10.59 12.29 0.40
C ASP A 50 11.06 11.92 1.82
N PRO A 51 12.34 12.15 2.17
CA PRO A 51 12.86 11.81 3.50
C PRO A 51 12.03 12.43 4.63
N GLY A 52 11.60 11.60 5.58
CA GLY A 52 10.75 11.99 6.70
C GLY A 52 9.24 11.82 6.45
N ASP A 53 8.81 11.60 5.20
CA ASP A 53 7.41 11.29 4.92
C ASP A 53 7.03 9.93 5.51
N CYS A 54 5.77 9.83 5.92
CA CYS A 54 5.22 8.62 6.53
C CYS A 54 3.75 8.42 6.15
N ILE A 55 3.25 7.20 6.30
CA ILE A 55 1.81 6.92 6.27
C ILE A 55 1.37 6.51 7.67
N PRO A 56 0.40 7.21 8.29
CA PRO A 56 -0.11 6.83 9.60
C PRO A 56 -0.87 5.49 9.56
N PRO A 57 -1.05 4.83 10.72
CA PRO A 57 -1.81 3.59 10.83
C PRO A 57 -3.20 3.63 10.19
N HIS A 58 -3.43 2.74 9.22
CA HIS A 58 -4.72 2.62 8.54
C HIS A 58 -4.98 1.18 8.05
N ILE A 59 -6.20 0.96 7.59
CA ILE A 59 -6.59 -0.22 6.79
C ILE A 59 -7.00 0.35 5.43
N ASP A 60 -6.56 -0.28 4.35
CA ASP A 60 -6.96 0.13 3.01
C ASP A 60 -8.49 0.10 2.85
N SER A 61 -9.01 0.93 1.93
CA SER A 61 -10.45 1.00 1.70
C SER A 61 -11.03 -0.37 1.32
N HIS A 62 -12.17 -0.69 1.92
CA HIS A 62 -12.94 -1.89 1.58
C HIS A 62 -13.65 -1.78 0.21
N ASP A 63 -13.56 -0.62 -0.44
CA ASP A 63 -14.01 -0.46 -1.83
C ASP A 63 -13.14 -1.24 -2.84
N PHE A 64 -11.93 -1.63 -2.46
CA PHE A 64 -11.04 -2.42 -3.30
C PHE A 64 -11.11 -3.91 -2.97
N VAL A 65 -11.09 -4.73 -4.02
CA VAL A 65 -11.02 -6.18 -3.90
C VAL A 65 -9.61 -6.59 -3.46
N ARG A 66 -9.54 -7.62 -2.62
CA ARG A 66 -8.28 -8.17 -2.10
C ARG A 66 -7.79 -9.29 -3.03
N PRO A 67 -6.47 -9.52 -3.15
CA PRO A 67 -5.40 -8.96 -2.33
C PRO A 67 -4.91 -7.58 -2.81
N PHE A 68 -4.25 -6.84 -1.91
CA PHE A 68 -3.41 -5.71 -2.32
C PHE A 68 -1.99 -6.18 -2.63
N CYS A 69 -1.38 -5.52 -3.60
CA CYS A 69 -0.02 -5.81 -4.07
C CYS A 69 0.80 -4.53 -4.10
N THR A 70 1.87 -4.48 -3.33
CA THR A 70 2.80 -3.35 -3.27
C THR A 70 4.14 -3.78 -3.83
N VAL A 71 4.68 -3.00 -4.77
CA VAL A 71 6.04 -3.16 -5.29
C VAL A 71 6.85 -1.96 -4.83
N SER A 72 8.00 -2.21 -4.20
CA SER A 72 8.82 -1.12 -3.61
C SER A 72 9.98 -0.75 -4.53
N PHE A 73 10.27 0.54 -4.66
CA PHE A 73 11.35 1.07 -5.50
C PHE A 73 12.18 2.14 -4.76
N LEU A 74 13.34 2.42 -5.34
CA LEU A 74 14.34 3.43 -4.91
C LEU A 74 15.05 3.14 -3.59
N SER A 75 14.34 2.79 -2.53
CA SER A 75 14.92 2.51 -1.22
C SER A 75 14.13 1.47 -0.43
N GLU A 76 14.83 0.80 0.48
CA GLU A 76 14.23 -0.12 1.44
C GLU A 76 13.62 0.67 2.60
N CYS A 77 12.45 0.22 3.06
CA CYS A 77 11.82 0.70 4.28
C CYS A 77 10.94 -0.40 4.86
N ASP A 78 10.76 -0.40 6.18
CA ASP A 78 9.83 -1.31 6.84
C ASP A 78 8.39 -0.84 6.66
N ILE A 79 7.49 -1.80 6.49
CA ILE A 79 6.06 -1.60 6.76
C ILE A 79 5.74 -2.28 8.10
N LEU A 80 5.04 -1.55 8.98
CA LEU A 80 4.64 -2.08 10.28
C LEU A 80 3.20 -2.56 10.23
N PHE A 81 2.91 -3.65 10.92
CA PHE A 81 1.58 -4.22 11.06
C PHE A 81 1.20 -4.42 12.53
N GLY A 82 -0.10 -4.34 12.81
CA GLY A 82 -0.63 -4.68 14.13
C GLY A 82 -2.13 -4.45 14.26
N SER A 83 -2.76 -5.12 15.23
CA SER A 83 -4.14 -4.83 15.64
C SER A 83 -4.27 -3.45 16.28
N SER A 84 -3.20 -3.00 16.94
CA SER A 84 -3.03 -1.65 17.45
C SER A 84 -1.61 -1.17 17.13
N LEU A 85 -1.51 -0.08 16.36
CA LEU A 85 -0.27 0.62 16.09
C LEU A 85 -0.30 1.94 16.87
N LYS A 86 0.71 2.20 17.71
CA LYS A 86 0.78 3.44 18.50
C LYS A 86 1.72 4.43 17.83
N ILE A 87 1.31 5.69 17.86
CA ILE A 87 2.14 6.82 17.43
C ILE A 87 3.06 7.18 18.61
N ALA A 88 4.36 6.93 18.46
CA ALA A 88 5.36 7.27 19.47
C ALA A 88 5.86 8.71 19.28
N GLY A 89 5.86 9.19 18.03
CA GLY A 89 6.29 10.53 17.64
C GLY A 89 5.99 10.80 16.17
N PRO A 90 6.39 11.98 15.64
CA PRO A 90 6.25 12.29 14.22
C PRO A 90 7.00 11.27 13.35
N GLY A 91 6.27 10.49 12.54
CA GLY A 91 6.85 9.42 11.71
C GLY A 91 7.35 8.19 12.48
N GLU A 92 7.23 8.20 13.81
CA GLU A 92 7.64 7.09 14.66
C GLU A 92 6.42 6.31 15.15
N PHE A 93 6.38 5.03 14.78
CA PHE A 93 5.28 4.14 15.12
C PHE A 93 5.80 2.87 15.78
N THR A 94 5.02 2.32 16.70
CA THR A 94 5.30 1.02 17.33
C THR A 94 4.20 0.05 16.94
N GLY A 95 4.63 -1.11 16.42
CA GLY A 95 3.76 -2.16 15.92
C GLY A 95 4.11 -3.54 16.44
N SER A 96 3.27 -4.52 16.11
CA SER A 96 3.46 -5.90 16.56
C SER A 96 4.57 -6.60 15.77
N PHE A 97 4.70 -6.30 14.48
CA PHE A 97 5.78 -6.81 13.64
C PHE A 97 6.09 -5.84 12.50
N ALA A 98 7.34 -5.87 12.05
CA ALA A 98 7.85 -5.12 10.91
C ALA A 98 8.19 -6.09 9.78
N ILE A 99 7.87 -5.72 8.55
CA ILE A 99 8.31 -6.43 7.34
C ILE A 99 9.19 -5.47 6.54
N PRO A 100 10.48 -5.79 6.30
CA PRO A 100 11.30 -4.99 5.41
C PRO A 100 10.79 -5.11 3.97
N LEU A 101 10.78 -3.99 3.25
CA LEU A 101 10.44 -3.93 1.83
C LEU A 101 11.66 -3.53 1.00
N PRO A 102 12.56 -4.46 0.66
CA PRO A 102 13.70 -4.19 -0.20
C PRO A 102 13.30 -3.62 -1.57
N VAL A 103 14.23 -2.94 -2.23
CA VAL A 103 14.03 -2.46 -3.60
C VAL A 103 13.72 -3.63 -4.55
N GLY A 104 12.61 -3.54 -5.27
CA GLY A 104 12.09 -4.57 -6.17
C GLY A 104 11.29 -5.68 -5.49
N SER A 105 11.12 -5.64 -4.17
CA SER A 105 10.28 -6.59 -3.44
C SER A 105 8.80 -6.42 -3.78
N VAL A 106 8.05 -7.50 -3.66
CA VAL A 106 6.58 -7.52 -3.83
C VAL A 106 5.95 -8.02 -2.54
N LEU A 107 5.14 -7.18 -1.92
CA LEU A 107 4.31 -7.54 -0.77
C LEU A 107 2.88 -7.77 -1.24
N VAL A 108 2.31 -8.92 -0.86
CA VAL A 108 0.89 -9.24 -1.11
C VAL A 108 0.19 -9.40 0.24
N ILE A 109 -0.84 -8.61 0.49
CA ILE A 109 -1.65 -8.68 1.71
C ILE A 109 -3.07 -9.14 1.40
N ASN A 110 -3.57 -10.09 2.19
CA ASN A 110 -4.90 -10.67 2.05
C ASN A 110 -5.48 -11.09 3.41
N GLY A 111 -6.78 -11.36 3.45
CA GLY A 111 -7.51 -11.75 4.65
C GLY A 111 -7.23 -10.82 5.82
N ASN A 112 -6.95 -11.36 7.00
CA ASN A 112 -6.70 -10.57 8.20
C ASN A 112 -5.60 -9.50 8.04
N GLY A 113 -4.61 -9.70 7.15
CA GLY A 113 -3.57 -8.71 6.88
C GLY A 113 -4.07 -7.48 6.12
N ALA A 114 -5.14 -7.62 5.33
CA ALA A 114 -5.75 -6.55 4.53
C ALA A 114 -7.08 -6.02 5.10
N ASP A 115 -7.76 -6.83 5.92
CA ASP A 115 -9.12 -6.55 6.42
C ASP A 115 -9.15 -6.14 7.89
N VAL A 116 -8.16 -6.57 8.70
CA VAL A 116 -8.21 -6.44 10.16
C VAL A 116 -6.98 -5.72 10.72
N ALA A 117 -5.78 -6.12 10.28
CA ALA A 117 -4.55 -5.51 10.73
C ALA A 117 -4.40 -4.10 10.15
N LYS A 118 -4.10 -3.13 11.02
CA LYS A 118 -3.61 -1.84 10.56
C LYS A 118 -2.19 -2.00 10.07
N HIS A 119 -1.83 -1.18 9.09
CA HIS A 119 -0.45 -1.03 8.67
C HIS A 119 -0.06 0.45 8.57
N CYS A 120 1.23 0.72 8.67
CA CYS A 120 1.80 2.06 8.52
C CYS A 120 3.20 1.98 7.90
N VAL A 121 3.62 3.09 7.30
CA VAL A 121 5.00 3.29 6.83
C VAL A 121 5.62 4.34 7.76
N PRO A 122 6.65 4.00 8.55
CA PRO A 122 7.41 4.97 9.35
C PRO A 122 8.08 6.03 8.48
N ALA A 123 8.65 7.05 9.12
CA ALA A 123 9.41 8.10 8.43
C ALA A 123 10.48 7.47 7.53
N VAL A 124 10.37 7.67 6.22
CA VAL A 124 11.32 7.06 5.27
C VAL A 124 12.68 7.77 5.37
N PRO A 125 13.81 7.05 5.35
CA PRO A 125 15.13 7.67 5.52
C PRO A 125 15.64 8.34 4.24
N SER A 126 15.06 8.00 3.09
CA SER A 126 15.46 8.49 1.77
C SER A 126 14.26 8.46 0.82
N LYS A 127 14.43 9.01 -0.39
CA LYS A 127 13.37 9.00 -1.40
C LYS A 127 12.90 7.56 -1.68
N ARG A 128 11.59 7.35 -1.67
CA ARG A 128 10.97 6.04 -1.84
C ARG A 128 9.77 6.12 -2.78
N LEU A 129 9.53 5.04 -3.52
CA LEU A 129 8.33 4.82 -4.32
C LEU A 129 7.71 3.46 -3.91
#